data_AF-A0A9W7HC89-F1
#
_entry.id   AF-A0A9W7HC89-F1
#
_cell.length_a   1.000
_cell.length_b   1.000
_cell.length_c   1.000
_cell.angle_alpha   90.00
_cell.angle_beta   90.00
_cell.angle_gamma   90.00
#
_symmetry.space_group_name_H-M   'P 1'
#
loop_
_entity.id
_entity.type
_entity.pdbx_description
1 polymer ?
#
loop_
_entity_poly.entity_id
_entity_poly.type
_entity_poly.pdbx_seq_one_letter_code
_entity_poly.pdbx_strand_id
1 'polypeptide(L)'
;MLLSKKQPSASATKWIEKVKYQKHKESYSYFTFFLNNPKFRYAAFLFVFLSLWFLLQVRWFPSTRTSQLVTQTTSKSSPGKCNGDVSVYVYVLPAEFNLGLLHDCNQLNVYTNMCPHVANNGLGQPLDNMDVGLGESNPWFATHQFIAEMIFHARVENHPCRTCDPERANLFYVPFYGGLHVSSKFREQNHTIRDALAVGLVDYLQVQPAWRKNNGKDHFIALGRTSWDFMRTDSGPDFGANCLLNLPCVKNMSVLTVERNPWKGSNQHGIPYPSYFHPSTSEQMLTWQRMVQGSNRPYLFSFIGAPRKGVGKAAIRDEMIKQCMESTQCRLLKCDHGNPKCYNPSEILKVMRESQFCLQAPGDSFTRRSTFDAILSGCIPVFFSRHTAYTQYAWFLPEEASEYSVYMDEQGDESKRIQEVLMKIPKEDVERMRATVIDMIPRLTYAHPNASNTDLGFEDAVDVALQALARHVGNIIL
;
A
#
# COMPACT_ATOMS: atom_id res chain seq x y z
N MET A 1 54.51 -11.26 41.84
CA MET A 1 54.76 -11.97 43.11
C MET A 1 54.92 -10.93 44.22
N LEU A 2 53.95 -10.82 45.13
CA LEU A 2 54.14 -10.38 46.51
C LEU A 2 52.88 -10.77 47.30
N LEU A 3 53.05 -11.87 48.04
CA LEU A 3 52.32 -12.38 49.19
C LEU A 3 52.27 -11.29 50.30
N SER A 4 51.41 -11.25 51.34
CA SER A 4 50.44 -12.19 51.91
C SER A 4 49.85 -11.59 53.20
N LYS A 5 48.57 -11.92 53.46
CA LYS A 5 47.87 -12.23 54.75
C LYS A 5 47.97 -11.25 55.95
N LYS A 6 46.86 -10.70 56.44
CA LYS A 6 45.73 -11.24 57.25
C LYS A 6 46.01 -11.39 58.77
N GLN A 7 45.35 -10.49 59.54
CA GLN A 7 44.44 -10.70 60.71
C GLN A 7 44.96 -11.43 61.97
N PRO A 8 44.43 -11.12 63.20
CA PRO A 8 43.18 -11.79 63.64
C PRO A 8 42.29 -11.11 64.74
N SER A 9 41.04 -11.64 64.81
CA SER A 9 40.19 -11.94 66.01
C SER A 9 39.64 -10.82 66.92
N ALA A 10 38.48 -10.91 67.60
CA ALA A 10 37.32 -11.81 67.65
C ALA A 10 36.26 -11.26 68.65
N SER A 11 35.12 -11.97 68.77
CA SER A 11 34.09 -11.97 69.83
C SER A 11 32.83 -11.13 69.56
N ALA A 12 31.67 -11.44 70.11
CA ALA A 12 30.96 -12.69 70.38
C ALA A 12 29.52 -12.29 70.74
N THR A 13 28.59 -13.15 70.33
CA THR A 13 27.15 -13.24 70.56
C THR A 13 26.64 -12.83 71.96
N LYS A 14 25.48 -12.15 72.04
CA LYS A 14 24.33 -12.60 72.88
C LYS A 14 23.06 -11.74 72.70
N TRP A 15 21.95 -12.45 72.50
CA TRP A 15 20.56 -11.98 72.64
C TRP A 15 20.14 -11.95 74.13
N ILE A 16 19.24 -11.04 74.51
CA ILE A 16 17.94 -11.29 75.20
C ILE A 16 17.32 -9.98 75.74
N GLU A 17 16.02 -9.86 75.45
CA GLU A 17 14.94 -9.00 75.94
C GLU A 17 15.04 -8.32 77.32
N LYS A 18 14.58 -7.07 77.38
CA LYS A 18 13.87 -6.50 78.54
C LYS A 18 12.80 -5.47 78.13
N VAL A 19 11.56 -5.96 78.05
CA VAL A 19 10.32 -5.43 78.66
C VAL A 19 10.07 -3.90 78.65
N LYS A 20 9.17 -3.48 77.75
CA LYS A 20 7.83 -2.91 78.06
C LYS A 20 7.76 -1.86 79.20
N TYR A 21 7.70 -0.56 78.86
CA TYR A 21 6.81 0.47 79.47
C TYR A 21 7.20 1.90 78.99
N GLN A 22 6.68 2.38 77.84
CA GLN A 22 6.57 3.84 77.56
C GLN A 22 5.75 4.22 76.31
N LYS A 23 4.73 3.44 75.91
CA LYS A 23 4.02 3.65 74.63
C LYS A 23 2.71 4.45 74.71
N HIS A 24 2.63 5.48 75.56
CA HIS A 24 1.38 6.26 75.67
C HIS A 24 1.49 7.79 75.53
N LYS A 25 2.67 8.34 75.22
CA LYS A 25 2.83 9.81 75.06
C LYS A 25 3.17 10.31 73.65
N GLU A 26 3.44 9.43 72.68
CA GLU A 26 3.86 9.86 71.33
C GLU A 26 2.72 9.96 70.30
N SER A 27 1.55 9.35 70.52
CA SER A 27 0.49 9.32 69.50
C SER A 27 -0.29 10.62 69.35
N TYR A 28 -0.23 11.54 70.32
CA TYR A 28 -0.99 12.80 70.27
C TYR A 28 -0.21 13.96 69.60
N SER A 29 1.10 13.79 69.39
CA SER A 29 1.97 14.80 68.75
C SER A 29 2.01 14.67 67.22
N TYR A 30 1.85 13.46 66.68
CA TYR A 30 1.85 13.24 65.23
C TYR A 30 0.57 13.72 64.54
N PHE A 31 -0.59 13.61 65.19
CA PHE A 31 -1.87 13.98 64.57
C PHE A 31 -2.04 15.51 64.41
N THR A 32 -1.49 16.30 65.33
CA THR A 32 -1.49 17.77 65.28
C THR A 32 -0.46 18.35 64.31
N PHE A 33 0.59 17.60 63.93
CA PHE A 33 1.57 18.00 62.92
C PHE A 33 1.03 17.90 61.48
N PHE A 34 0.13 16.94 61.20
CA PHE A 34 -0.44 16.77 59.85
C PHE A 34 -1.47 17.85 59.47
N LEU A 35 -2.23 18.40 60.43
CA LEU A 35 -3.28 19.38 60.15
C LEU A 35 -2.78 20.83 59.97
N ASN A 36 -1.56 21.14 60.40
CA ASN A 36 -0.97 22.48 60.30
C ASN A 36 0.05 22.67 59.17
N ASN A 37 0.25 21.66 58.31
CA ASN A 37 1.14 21.81 57.16
C ASN A 37 0.40 22.49 55.98
N PRO A 38 0.79 23.72 55.58
CA PRO A 38 0.08 24.47 54.56
C PRO A 38 0.06 23.75 53.21
N LYS A 39 1.12 22.99 52.87
CA LYS A 39 1.20 22.25 51.60
C LYS A 39 0.15 21.15 51.48
N PHE A 40 -0.16 20.49 52.58
CA PHE A 40 -1.20 19.44 52.61
C PHE A 40 -2.60 20.03 52.46
N ARG A 41 -2.85 21.19 53.10
CA ARG A 41 -4.12 21.91 52.96
C ARG A 41 -4.34 22.36 51.51
N TYR A 42 -3.31 22.91 50.86
CA TYR A 42 -3.39 23.28 49.43
C TYR A 42 -3.66 22.07 48.53
N ALA A 43 -2.99 20.94 48.76
CA ALA A 43 -3.22 19.72 47.98
C ALA A 43 -4.66 19.19 48.15
N ALA A 44 -5.19 19.21 49.38
CA ALA A 44 -6.57 18.80 49.65
C ALA A 44 -7.58 19.75 48.99
N PHE A 45 -7.36 21.07 49.06
CA PHE A 45 -8.22 22.05 48.38
C PHE A 45 -8.19 21.91 46.86
N LEU A 46 -7.01 21.67 46.27
CA LEU A 46 -6.87 21.43 44.83
C LEU A 46 -7.63 20.18 44.41
N PHE A 47 -7.52 19.09 45.18
CA PHE A 47 -8.21 17.84 44.88
C PHE A 47 -9.74 17.99 44.93
N VAL A 48 -10.26 18.68 45.95
CA VAL A 48 -11.70 18.98 46.07
C VAL A 48 -12.17 19.87 44.93
N PHE A 49 -11.40 20.89 44.57
CA PHE A 49 -11.71 21.79 43.45
C PHE A 49 -11.78 21.04 42.11
N LEU A 50 -10.80 20.21 41.80
CA LEU A 50 -10.77 19.41 40.57
C LEU A 50 -11.92 18.39 40.52
N SER A 51 -12.25 17.78 41.66
CA SER A 51 -13.36 16.82 41.76
C SER A 51 -14.71 17.48 41.51
N LEU A 52 -14.93 18.68 42.08
CA LEU A 52 -16.14 19.46 41.86
C LEU A 52 -16.23 19.99 40.42
N TRP A 53 -15.10 20.41 39.84
CA TRP A 53 -15.03 20.83 38.44
C TRP A 53 -15.40 19.68 37.48
N PHE A 54 -14.88 18.47 37.71
CA PHE A 54 -15.22 17.29 36.92
C PHE A 54 -16.71 16.93 37.02
N LEU A 55 -17.30 16.98 38.22
CA LEU A 55 -18.73 16.74 38.42
C LEU A 55 -19.61 17.79 37.74
N LEU A 56 -19.16 19.05 37.67
CA LEU A 56 -19.84 20.11 36.92
C LEU A 56 -19.81 19.86 35.40
N GLN A 57 -18.68 19.40 34.85
CA GLN A 57 -18.57 19.06 33.42
C GLN A 57 -19.52 17.92 33.03
N VAL A 58 -19.64 16.88 33.85
CA VAL A 58 -20.56 15.75 33.61
C VAL A 58 -22.03 16.17 33.68
N ARG A 59 -22.36 17.23 34.45
CA ARG A 59 -23.74 17.74 34.55
C ARG A 59 -24.11 18.78 33.49
N TRP A 60 -23.14 19.49 32.92
CA TRP A 60 -23.38 20.50 31.88
C TRP A 60 -23.29 19.96 30.45
N PHE A 61 -22.64 18.82 30.24
CA PHE A 61 -22.64 18.11 28.97
C PHE A 61 -23.43 16.79 29.09
N PRO A 62 -24.76 16.79 28.89
CA PRO A 62 -25.50 15.55 28.83
C PRO A 62 -25.00 14.71 27.65
N SER A 63 -24.80 13.41 27.91
CA SER A 63 -24.49 12.41 26.89
C SER A 63 -25.43 12.57 25.69
N THR A 64 -24.85 12.87 24.53
CA THR A 64 -25.56 12.92 23.25
C THR A 64 -26.15 11.54 22.97
N ARG A 65 -27.48 11.41 23.09
CA ARG A 65 -28.22 10.31 22.48
C ARG A 65 -28.12 10.46 20.97
N THR A 66 -27.27 9.65 20.35
CA THR A 66 -27.24 9.48 18.90
C THR A 66 -28.56 8.85 18.45
N SER A 67 -29.42 9.65 17.80
CA SER A 67 -30.60 9.14 17.11
C SER A 67 -30.14 8.28 15.93
N GLN A 68 -30.45 6.99 15.96
CA GLN A 68 -30.19 6.09 14.84
C GLN A 68 -31.09 6.49 13.66
N LEU A 69 -30.48 7.05 12.62
CA LEU A 69 -31.09 7.12 11.30
C LEU A 69 -30.96 5.71 10.69
N VAL A 70 -32.09 5.04 10.48
CA VAL A 70 -32.14 3.74 9.81
C VAL A 70 -31.86 3.99 8.32
N THR A 71 -30.60 3.82 7.93
CA THR A 71 -30.21 3.67 6.53
C THR A 71 -30.07 2.19 6.25
N GLN A 72 -30.90 1.66 5.35
CA GLN A 72 -30.85 0.28 4.88
C GLN A 72 -29.43 -0.04 4.43
N THR A 73 -28.78 -0.95 5.16
CA THR A 73 -27.42 -1.42 4.90
C THR A 73 -27.51 -2.64 3.99
N THR A 74 -27.03 -2.49 2.76
CA THR A 74 -26.37 -3.60 2.08
C THR A 74 -25.21 -4.07 2.98
N SER A 75 -25.06 -5.38 3.13
CA SER A 75 -24.11 -6.00 4.05
C SER A 75 -22.66 -5.58 3.77
N LYS A 76 -22.14 -4.57 4.49
CA LYS A 76 -20.70 -4.29 4.54
C LYS A 76 -20.06 -5.26 5.52
N SER A 77 -19.15 -6.09 5.02
CA SER A 77 -18.24 -6.91 5.84
C SER A 77 -17.49 -6.01 6.83
N SER A 78 -17.36 -6.45 8.08
CA SER A 78 -16.55 -5.74 9.06
C SER A 78 -15.06 -5.93 8.71
N PRO A 79 -14.29 -4.84 8.48
CA PRO A 79 -12.86 -4.94 8.21
C PRO A 79 -12.15 -5.53 9.44
N GLY A 80 -11.33 -6.56 9.23
CA GLY A 80 -10.50 -7.18 10.29
C GLY A 80 -10.95 -8.57 10.78
N LYS A 81 -12.03 -9.17 10.25
CA LYS A 81 -12.32 -10.59 10.47
C LYS A 81 -12.00 -11.40 9.22
N CYS A 82 -11.05 -12.32 9.35
CA CYS A 82 -10.90 -13.42 8.41
C CYS A 82 -12.16 -14.27 8.52
N ASN A 83 -13.10 -14.10 7.60
CA ASN A 83 -14.42 -14.75 7.66
C ASN A 83 -14.36 -16.27 7.40
N GLY A 84 -13.21 -16.91 7.62
CA GLY A 84 -12.94 -18.33 7.31
C GLY A 84 -12.53 -18.56 5.86
N ASP A 85 -12.92 -17.67 4.95
CA ASP A 85 -12.67 -17.84 3.50
C ASP A 85 -11.22 -17.60 3.07
N VAL A 86 -10.42 -16.91 3.88
CA VAL A 86 -9.02 -16.59 3.57
C VAL A 86 -8.12 -17.07 4.70
N SER A 87 -7.18 -17.96 4.39
CA SER A 87 -6.06 -18.31 5.26
C SER A 87 -4.79 -18.50 4.43
N VAL A 88 -3.82 -17.60 4.64
CA VAL A 88 -2.62 -17.51 3.81
C VAL A 88 -1.41 -18.03 4.56
N TYR A 89 -0.74 -19.05 4.02
CA TYR A 89 0.59 -19.43 4.45
C TYR A 89 1.65 -18.67 3.63
N VAL A 90 2.64 -18.11 4.30
CA VAL A 90 3.77 -17.43 3.64
C VAL A 90 4.96 -18.38 3.63
N TYR A 91 5.48 -18.69 2.43
CA TYR A 91 6.67 -19.52 2.30
C TYR A 91 7.88 -18.89 2.98
N VAL A 92 8.61 -19.70 3.74
CA VAL A 92 9.95 -19.37 4.23
C VAL A 92 10.96 -19.72 3.12
N LEU A 93 11.14 -18.81 2.17
CA LEU A 93 12.08 -19.01 1.06
C LEU A 93 13.54 -18.81 1.52
N PRO A 94 14.51 -19.50 0.89
CA PRO A 94 15.91 -19.11 0.94
C PRO A 94 16.11 -17.63 0.59
N ALA A 95 17.00 -16.95 1.32
CA ALA A 95 17.13 -15.51 1.25
C ALA A 95 17.53 -15.00 -0.15
N GLU A 96 18.20 -15.82 -0.97
CA GLU A 96 18.54 -15.48 -2.36
C GLU A 96 17.33 -15.13 -3.24
N PHE A 97 16.13 -15.61 -2.88
CA PHE A 97 14.90 -15.35 -3.62
C PHE A 97 14.22 -14.03 -3.21
N ASN A 98 14.61 -13.43 -2.08
CA ASN A 98 13.95 -12.23 -1.57
C ASN A 98 14.88 -11.28 -0.78
N LEU A 99 14.85 -11.33 0.55
CA LEU A 99 15.52 -10.36 1.43
C LEU A 99 17.04 -10.31 1.20
N GLY A 100 17.66 -11.41 0.76
CA GLY A 100 19.07 -11.46 0.39
C GLY A 100 19.41 -10.57 -0.81
N LEU A 101 18.47 -10.34 -1.73
CA LEU A 101 18.65 -9.42 -2.86
C LEU A 101 18.81 -7.96 -2.40
N LEU A 102 18.27 -7.61 -1.22
CA LEU A 102 18.29 -6.24 -0.72
C LEU A 102 19.67 -5.81 -0.20
N HIS A 103 20.59 -6.74 0.03
CA HIS A 103 21.97 -6.42 0.43
C HIS A 103 22.71 -5.57 -0.60
N ASP A 104 22.38 -5.72 -1.88
CA ASP A 104 22.95 -4.95 -2.99
C ASP A 104 21.87 -4.09 -3.67
N CYS A 105 21.07 -3.41 -2.86
CA CYS A 105 19.90 -2.64 -3.32
C CYS A 105 20.21 -1.56 -4.36
N ASN A 106 21.45 -1.08 -4.45
CA ASN A 106 21.85 -0.09 -5.45
C ASN A 106 21.97 -0.69 -6.87
N GLN A 107 22.13 -2.01 -6.99
CA GLN A 107 22.19 -2.75 -8.27
C GLN A 107 20.85 -3.36 -8.68
N LEU A 108 19.81 -3.25 -7.85
CA LEU A 108 18.50 -3.82 -8.16
C LEU A 108 17.77 -3.11 -9.31
N ASN A 109 18.29 -2.03 -9.86
CA ASN A 109 17.76 -1.42 -11.07
C ASN A 109 18.87 -0.70 -11.85
N VAL A 110 18.98 -0.98 -13.15
CA VAL A 110 20.03 -0.39 -14.02
C VAL A 110 19.90 1.12 -14.25
N TYR A 111 18.80 1.74 -13.84
CA TYR A 111 18.48 3.16 -14.01
C TYR A 111 18.32 3.92 -12.68
N THR A 112 18.17 3.23 -11.55
CA THR A 112 17.78 3.87 -10.28
C THR A 112 18.42 3.16 -9.10
N ASN A 113 19.02 3.92 -8.19
CA ASN A 113 19.45 3.37 -6.90
C ASN A 113 18.19 2.99 -6.10
N MET A 114 17.93 1.69 -5.89
CA MET A 114 16.72 1.24 -5.21
C MET A 114 16.82 1.30 -3.68
N CYS A 115 18.01 1.54 -3.09
CA CYS A 115 18.17 1.56 -1.63
C CYS A 115 17.21 2.51 -0.89
N PRO A 116 16.96 3.75 -1.36
CA PRO A 116 15.97 4.62 -0.71
C PRO A 116 14.53 4.09 -0.80
N HIS A 117 14.23 3.24 -1.79
CA HIS A 117 12.88 2.76 -2.09
C HIS A 117 12.56 1.42 -1.42
N VAL A 118 13.57 0.61 -1.09
CA VAL A 118 13.39 -0.65 -0.34
C VAL A 118 13.22 -0.40 1.17
N ALA A 119 13.54 0.81 1.64
CA ALA A 119 13.34 1.25 3.01
C ALA A 119 11.85 1.15 3.43
N ASN A 120 11.61 1.07 4.74
CA ASN A 120 10.26 0.97 5.31
C ASN A 120 9.43 -0.14 4.64
N ASN A 121 10.02 -1.33 4.49
CA ASN A 121 9.37 -2.50 3.87
C ASN A 121 8.85 -2.24 2.44
N GLY A 122 9.62 -1.48 1.65
CA GLY A 122 9.28 -1.16 0.26
C GLY A 122 8.38 0.08 0.10
N LEU A 123 7.94 0.73 1.18
CA LEU A 123 7.24 2.01 1.08
C LEU A 123 8.17 3.12 0.57
N GLY A 124 9.48 3.03 0.86
CA GLY A 124 10.48 4.03 0.54
C GLY A 124 10.67 5.05 1.66
N GLN A 125 11.46 6.10 1.41
CA GLN A 125 11.67 7.17 2.39
C GLN A 125 10.38 7.96 2.64
N PRO A 126 10.10 8.40 3.88
CA PRO A 126 8.98 9.29 4.14
C PRO A 126 9.09 10.58 3.31
N LEU A 127 7.96 11.09 2.83
CA LEU A 127 7.89 12.36 2.11
C LEU A 127 7.50 13.48 3.07
N ASP A 128 8.37 14.47 3.21
CA ASP A 128 8.04 15.70 3.92
C ASP A 128 7.17 16.60 3.02
N ASN A 129 6.27 17.39 3.62
CA ASN A 129 5.51 18.45 2.94
C ASN A 129 4.56 17.98 1.82
N MET A 130 3.91 16.83 1.98
CA MET A 130 2.63 16.60 1.30
C MET A 130 1.59 17.48 2.01
N ASP A 131 0.74 18.20 1.28
CA ASP A 131 -0.17 19.29 1.76
C ASP A 131 -1.16 18.92 2.90
N VAL A 132 -1.00 17.78 3.56
CA VAL A 132 -1.93 17.26 4.55
C VAL A 132 -1.15 16.89 5.82
N GLY A 133 -1.30 17.74 6.85
CA GLY A 133 -0.84 17.43 8.20
C GLY A 133 -1.71 16.34 8.83
N LEU A 134 -1.41 15.08 8.49
CA LEU A 134 -2.15 13.89 8.92
C LEU A 134 -1.52 13.29 10.19
N GLY A 135 -1.78 13.87 11.36
CA GLY A 135 -1.51 13.24 12.67
C GLY A 135 -0.05 12.89 12.98
N GLU A 136 0.16 11.99 13.95
CA GLU A 136 1.49 11.65 14.53
C GLU A 136 2.39 10.79 13.62
N SER A 137 1.84 10.11 12.60
CA SER A 137 2.61 9.27 11.67
C SER A 137 2.39 9.68 10.22
N ASN A 138 3.46 9.82 9.45
CA ASN A 138 3.43 10.23 8.05
C ASN A 138 2.93 9.08 7.15
N PRO A 139 1.78 9.22 6.45
CA PRO A 139 1.30 8.20 5.53
C PRO A 139 1.88 8.34 4.12
N TRP A 140 2.81 9.26 3.88
CA TRP A 140 3.36 9.54 2.55
C TRP A 140 4.79 9.08 2.42
N PHE A 141 5.07 8.34 1.34
CA PHE A 141 6.38 7.74 1.10
C PHE A 141 6.79 7.87 -0.36
N ALA A 142 8.10 7.93 -0.61
CA ALA A 142 8.74 7.99 -1.91
C ALA A 142 8.72 6.60 -2.59
N THR A 143 7.53 6.04 -2.71
CA THR A 143 7.29 4.67 -3.15
C THR A 143 7.64 4.53 -4.62
N HIS A 144 8.42 3.50 -4.96
CA HIS A 144 8.80 3.23 -6.33
C HIS A 144 7.71 2.43 -7.04
N GLN A 145 7.38 2.78 -8.29
CA GLN A 145 6.28 2.14 -9.02
C GLN A 145 6.40 0.63 -9.21
N PHE A 146 7.63 0.09 -9.11
CA PHE A 146 7.92 -1.34 -9.33
C PHE A 146 8.26 -2.12 -8.05
N ILE A 147 7.80 -1.65 -6.89
CA ILE A 147 8.15 -2.23 -5.57
C ILE A 147 7.03 -3.09 -4.95
N ALA A 148 5.92 -3.28 -5.67
CA ALA A 148 4.69 -3.87 -5.11
C ALA A 148 4.92 -5.23 -4.41
N GLU A 149 5.83 -6.06 -4.93
CA GLU A 149 6.17 -7.36 -4.33
C GLU A 149 6.69 -7.27 -2.89
N MET A 150 7.44 -6.23 -2.53
CA MET A 150 7.91 -6.02 -1.16
C MET A 150 6.78 -5.53 -0.24
N ILE A 151 5.97 -4.59 -0.72
CA ILE A 151 4.84 -4.03 0.06
C ILE A 151 3.82 -5.13 0.32
N PHE A 152 3.50 -5.93 -0.71
CA PHE A 152 2.59 -7.07 -0.60
C PHE A 152 3.14 -8.09 0.40
N HIS A 153 4.43 -8.42 0.33
CA HIS A 153 5.06 -9.35 1.27
C HIS A 153 4.92 -8.87 2.71
N ALA A 154 5.34 -7.64 3.01
CA ALA A 154 5.26 -7.11 4.37
C ALA A 154 3.81 -6.98 4.88
N ARG A 155 2.87 -6.65 4.00
CA ARG A 155 1.44 -6.61 4.36
C ARG A 155 0.88 -7.98 4.68
N VAL A 156 1.18 -9.00 3.88
CA VAL A 156 0.74 -10.38 4.13
C VAL A 156 1.39 -10.94 5.39
N GLU A 157 2.66 -10.62 5.65
CA GLU A 157 3.35 -11.06 6.87
C GLU A 157 2.66 -10.60 8.15
N ASN A 158 2.11 -9.38 8.16
CA ASN A 158 1.37 -8.80 9.29
C ASN A 158 -0.16 -8.95 9.15
N HIS A 159 -0.64 -9.69 8.16
CA HIS A 159 -2.06 -9.81 7.87
C HIS A 159 -2.77 -10.71 8.88
N PRO A 160 -3.99 -10.38 9.34
CA PRO A 160 -4.72 -11.17 10.33
C PRO A 160 -5.06 -12.59 9.82
N CYS A 161 -5.12 -12.75 8.50
CA CYS A 161 -5.44 -14.03 7.87
C CYS A 161 -4.20 -14.87 7.57
N ARG A 162 -3.01 -14.43 7.98
CA ARG A 162 -1.82 -15.25 7.90
C ARG A 162 -1.90 -16.40 8.89
N THR A 163 -1.50 -17.59 8.45
CA THR A 163 -1.28 -18.75 9.31
C THR A 163 0.18 -19.20 9.22
N CYS A 164 0.73 -19.66 10.35
CA CYS A 164 2.03 -20.34 10.38
C CYS A 164 1.91 -21.85 10.16
N ASP A 165 0.69 -22.38 10.16
CA ASP A 165 0.39 -23.79 9.92
C ASP A 165 -0.09 -23.98 8.47
N PRO A 166 0.69 -24.67 7.61
CA PRO A 166 0.33 -24.87 6.22
C PRO A 166 -0.91 -25.76 6.03
N GLU A 167 -1.26 -26.63 6.99
CA GLU A 167 -2.46 -27.48 6.85
C GLU A 167 -3.76 -26.69 7.04
N ARG A 168 -3.68 -25.49 7.63
CA ARG A 168 -4.81 -24.58 7.82
C ARG A 168 -4.95 -23.56 6.69
N ALA A 169 -3.99 -23.50 5.77
CA ALA A 169 -3.98 -22.54 4.69
C ALA A 169 -4.81 -23.04 3.50
N ASN A 170 -5.47 -22.09 2.83
CA ASN A 170 -6.09 -22.31 1.53
C ASN A 170 -5.42 -21.51 0.41
N LEU A 171 -4.45 -20.65 0.76
CA LEU A 171 -3.60 -19.92 -0.15
C LEU A 171 -2.14 -20.01 0.30
N PHE A 172 -1.25 -20.19 -0.66
CA PHE A 172 0.19 -20.30 -0.41
C PHE A 172 0.94 -19.17 -1.12
N TYR A 173 1.33 -18.15 -0.36
CA TYR A 173 2.08 -17.03 -0.88
C TYR A 173 3.57 -17.36 -1.01
N VAL A 174 4.12 -17.16 -2.21
CA VAL A 174 5.55 -17.29 -2.51
C VAL A 174 6.15 -15.87 -2.58
N PRO A 175 6.86 -15.41 -1.53
CA PRO A 175 7.39 -14.05 -1.45
C PRO A 175 8.69 -13.90 -2.26
N PHE A 176 8.58 -14.02 -3.59
CA PHE A 176 9.71 -13.88 -4.52
C PHE A 176 9.87 -12.43 -5.00
N TYR A 177 11.06 -11.84 -4.85
CA TYR A 177 11.36 -10.49 -5.34
C TYR A 177 11.84 -10.51 -6.80
N GLY A 178 11.04 -11.14 -7.65
CA GLY A 178 11.35 -11.38 -9.05
C GLY A 178 11.49 -10.10 -9.86
N GLY A 179 10.67 -9.08 -9.59
CA GLY A 179 10.73 -7.80 -10.28
C GLY A 179 12.01 -7.04 -9.99
N LEU A 180 12.48 -7.03 -8.74
CA LEU A 180 13.76 -6.44 -8.35
C LEU A 180 14.93 -7.19 -8.98
N HIS A 181 14.92 -8.53 -8.95
CA HIS A 181 15.99 -9.30 -9.59
C HIS A 181 16.04 -9.03 -11.11
N VAL A 182 14.91 -9.13 -11.82
CA VAL A 182 14.81 -8.87 -13.26
C VAL A 182 15.34 -7.49 -13.63
N SER A 183 14.99 -6.49 -12.84
CA SER A 183 15.43 -5.10 -13.02
C SER A 183 16.95 -4.96 -13.03
N SER A 184 17.67 -5.75 -12.22
CA SER A 184 19.14 -5.79 -12.16
C SER A 184 19.77 -6.46 -13.39
N LYS A 185 19.04 -7.34 -14.09
CA LYS A 185 19.54 -8.18 -15.18
C LYS A 185 19.17 -7.68 -16.57
N PHE A 186 18.64 -6.47 -16.70
CA PHE A 186 18.24 -5.93 -18.01
C PHE A 186 19.39 -5.75 -19.00
N ARG A 187 20.63 -5.55 -18.53
CA ARG A 187 21.81 -5.42 -19.40
C ARG A 187 22.56 -6.73 -19.61
N GLU A 188 22.18 -7.78 -18.90
CA GLU A 188 22.82 -9.09 -19.02
C GLU A 188 22.44 -9.75 -20.36
N GLN A 189 23.46 -10.15 -21.12
CA GLN A 189 23.29 -10.77 -22.44
C GLN A 189 23.10 -12.28 -22.35
N ASN A 190 23.62 -12.91 -21.29
CA ASN A 190 23.49 -14.34 -21.10
C ASN A 190 22.12 -14.69 -20.51
N HIS A 191 21.25 -15.28 -21.34
CA HIS A 191 19.90 -15.68 -20.94
C HIS A 191 19.89 -16.67 -19.76
N THR A 192 20.86 -17.57 -19.68
CA THR A 192 20.97 -18.52 -18.56
C THR A 192 21.17 -17.78 -17.24
N ILE A 193 21.95 -16.69 -17.23
CA ILE A 193 22.17 -15.86 -16.03
C ILE A 193 20.90 -15.09 -15.65
N ARG A 194 20.17 -14.56 -16.64
CA ARG A 194 18.89 -13.86 -16.40
C ARG A 194 17.83 -14.78 -15.79
N ASP A 195 17.81 -16.03 -16.24
CA ASP A 195 16.81 -17.03 -15.87
C ASP A 195 17.16 -17.80 -14.58
N ALA A 196 18.44 -17.86 -14.20
CA ALA A 196 18.94 -18.72 -13.12
C ALA A 196 18.13 -18.64 -11.83
N LEU A 197 17.80 -17.44 -11.35
CA LEU A 197 17.05 -17.28 -10.10
C LEU A 197 15.59 -17.74 -10.23
N ALA A 198 14.97 -17.54 -11.40
CA ALA A 198 13.60 -17.99 -11.66
C ALA A 198 13.52 -19.53 -11.77
N VAL A 199 14.50 -20.15 -12.41
CA VAL A 199 14.62 -21.61 -12.50
C VAL A 199 14.89 -22.20 -11.12
N GLY A 200 15.83 -21.65 -10.36
CA GLY A 200 16.13 -22.11 -9.00
C GLY A 200 14.93 -22.01 -8.05
N LEU A 201 14.09 -20.97 -8.20
CA LEU A 201 12.84 -20.87 -7.44
C LEU A 201 11.89 -22.02 -7.78
N VAL A 202 11.71 -22.32 -9.06
CA VAL A 202 10.84 -23.41 -9.51
C VAL A 202 11.33 -24.76 -8.98
N ASP A 203 12.63 -25.03 -9.07
CA ASP A 203 13.23 -26.25 -8.53
C ASP A 203 12.99 -26.37 -7.03
N TYR A 204 13.13 -25.27 -6.29
CA TYR A 204 12.84 -25.20 -4.86
C TYR A 204 11.36 -25.48 -4.56
N LEU A 205 10.41 -24.91 -5.32
CA LEU A 205 8.97 -25.04 -5.06
C LEU A 205 8.45 -26.45 -5.35
N GLN A 206 8.89 -27.08 -6.43
CA GLN A 206 8.37 -28.39 -6.87
C GLN A 206 8.68 -29.54 -5.91
N VAL A 207 9.69 -29.39 -5.06
CA VAL A 207 10.03 -30.37 -4.02
C VAL A 207 9.24 -30.18 -2.72
N GLN A 208 8.50 -29.07 -2.57
CA GLN A 208 7.77 -28.78 -1.34
C GLN A 208 6.50 -29.64 -1.22
N PRO A 209 6.20 -30.23 -0.05
CA PRO A 209 4.98 -31.01 0.16
C PRO A 209 3.69 -30.23 -0.14
N ALA A 210 3.62 -28.98 0.33
CA ALA A 210 2.48 -28.09 0.08
C ALA A 210 2.25 -27.83 -1.42
N TRP A 211 3.32 -27.69 -2.22
CA TRP A 211 3.21 -27.55 -3.68
C TRP A 211 2.57 -28.78 -4.32
N ARG A 212 3.03 -29.98 -3.94
CA ARG A 212 2.57 -31.24 -4.54
C ARG A 212 1.10 -31.55 -4.26
N LYS A 213 0.53 -31.03 -3.16
CA LYS A 213 -0.86 -31.27 -2.75
C LYS A 213 -1.86 -30.88 -3.85
N ASN A 214 -1.69 -29.69 -4.43
CA ASN A 214 -2.57 -29.15 -5.48
C ASN A 214 -1.79 -28.76 -6.76
N ASN A 215 -0.57 -29.28 -6.91
CA ASN A 215 0.35 -28.99 -8.00
C ASN A 215 0.65 -27.48 -8.18
N GLY A 216 0.50 -26.65 -7.15
CA GLY A 216 0.70 -25.20 -7.25
C GLY A 216 -0.55 -24.36 -7.52
N LYS A 217 -1.74 -24.97 -7.69
CA LYS A 217 -2.98 -24.22 -8.02
C LYS A 217 -3.45 -23.28 -6.91
N ASP A 218 -3.11 -23.58 -5.66
CA ASP A 218 -3.35 -22.77 -4.47
C ASP A 218 -2.19 -21.80 -4.16
N HIS A 219 -1.15 -21.79 -4.99
CA HIS A 219 -0.01 -20.90 -4.83
C HIS A 219 -0.23 -19.60 -5.58
N PHE A 220 0.42 -18.56 -5.10
CA PHE A 220 0.51 -17.32 -5.84
C PHE A 220 1.80 -16.55 -5.55
N ILE A 221 2.21 -15.76 -6.54
CA ILE A 221 3.31 -14.78 -6.44
C ILE A 221 2.78 -13.38 -6.68
N ALA A 222 3.40 -12.37 -6.07
CA ALA A 222 3.16 -10.97 -6.36
C ALA A 222 4.43 -10.34 -6.94
N LEU A 223 4.31 -9.66 -8.08
CA LEU A 223 5.42 -9.08 -8.84
C LEU A 223 5.22 -7.58 -9.01
N GLY A 224 6.25 -6.81 -8.69
CA GLY A 224 6.25 -5.34 -8.84
C GLY A 224 6.38 -4.87 -10.29
N ARG A 225 6.76 -5.74 -11.21
CA ARG A 225 7.00 -5.45 -12.63
C ARG A 225 5.86 -5.96 -13.50
N THR A 226 5.76 -5.42 -14.71
CA THR A 226 4.78 -5.87 -15.71
C THR A 226 5.08 -7.29 -16.15
N SER A 227 4.05 -8.06 -16.54
CA SER A 227 4.22 -9.43 -17.04
C SER A 227 5.20 -9.51 -18.22
N TRP A 228 5.29 -8.45 -19.02
CA TRP A 228 6.17 -8.36 -20.18
C TRP A 228 7.63 -8.61 -19.83
N ASP A 229 8.07 -8.15 -18.65
CA ASP A 229 9.44 -8.30 -18.17
C ASP A 229 9.81 -9.75 -17.84
N PHE A 230 8.84 -10.67 -17.80
CA PHE A 230 9.03 -12.07 -17.39
C PHE A 230 8.58 -13.09 -18.43
N MET A 231 8.25 -12.62 -19.64
CA MET A 231 7.70 -13.45 -20.72
C MET A 231 8.63 -13.49 -21.93
N ARG A 232 9.95 -13.45 -21.70
CA ARG A 232 10.93 -13.53 -22.80
C ARG A 232 10.71 -14.78 -23.63
N THR A 233 10.63 -14.60 -24.95
CA THR A 233 10.45 -15.70 -25.92
C THR A 233 11.80 -16.22 -26.39
N ASP A 234 11.84 -17.48 -26.82
CA ASP A 234 13.07 -18.11 -27.34
C ASP A 234 13.39 -17.69 -28.79
N SER A 235 12.41 -17.12 -29.49
CA SER A 235 12.53 -16.62 -30.86
C SER A 235 12.12 -15.16 -30.96
N GLY A 236 12.80 -14.40 -31.82
CA GLY A 236 12.50 -12.99 -32.09
C GLY A 236 13.44 -12.01 -31.38
N PRO A 237 13.11 -10.71 -31.39
CA PRO A 237 13.87 -9.70 -30.66
C PRO A 237 13.92 -10.02 -29.16
N ASP A 238 15.06 -9.76 -28.52
CA ASP A 238 15.18 -9.87 -27.05
C ASP A 238 14.24 -8.87 -26.38
N PHE A 239 13.09 -9.38 -25.94
CA PHE A 239 12.02 -8.63 -25.31
C PHE A 239 11.54 -9.41 -24.09
N GLY A 240 11.59 -8.77 -22.92
CA GLY A 240 11.42 -9.42 -21.62
C GLY A 240 12.77 -9.79 -20.99
N ALA A 241 12.86 -9.73 -19.67
CA ALA A 241 14.11 -9.94 -18.95
C ALA A 241 14.42 -11.40 -18.71
N ASN A 242 13.43 -12.16 -18.28
CA ASN A 242 13.60 -13.58 -18.00
C ASN A 242 12.37 -14.37 -18.45
N CYS A 243 12.43 -15.68 -18.23
CA CYS A 243 11.39 -16.63 -18.63
C CYS A 243 10.41 -17.01 -17.51
N LEU A 244 10.42 -16.35 -16.34
CA LEU A 244 9.68 -16.79 -15.13
C LEU A 244 8.22 -17.16 -15.44
N LEU A 245 7.48 -16.28 -16.12
CA LEU A 245 6.05 -16.50 -16.40
C LEU A 245 5.80 -17.50 -17.54
N ASN A 246 6.85 -17.91 -18.25
CA ASN A 246 6.78 -18.96 -19.26
C ASN A 246 7.02 -20.36 -18.67
N LEU A 247 7.59 -20.46 -17.46
CA LEU A 247 7.88 -21.73 -16.80
C LEU A 247 6.58 -22.51 -16.46
N PRO A 248 6.51 -23.82 -16.73
CA PRO A 248 5.30 -24.62 -16.49
C PRO A 248 4.81 -24.58 -15.04
N CYS A 249 5.74 -24.59 -14.08
CA CYS A 249 5.45 -24.46 -12.65
C CYS A 249 4.68 -23.16 -12.35
N VAL A 250 5.16 -22.03 -12.88
CA VAL A 250 4.55 -20.71 -12.65
C VAL A 250 3.21 -20.56 -13.36
N LYS A 251 3.03 -21.19 -14.54
CA LYS A 251 1.75 -21.21 -15.26
C LYS A 251 0.63 -21.92 -14.49
N ASN A 252 0.96 -22.78 -13.55
CA ASN A 252 -0.03 -23.52 -12.75
C ASN A 252 -0.44 -22.81 -11.45
N MET A 253 0.23 -21.71 -11.09
CA MET A 253 -0.11 -20.87 -9.93
C MET A 253 -0.64 -19.50 -10.37
N SER A 254 -1.32 -18.78 -9.48
CA SER A 254 -1.78 -17.42 -9.77
C SER A 254 -0.64 -16.40 -9.70
N VAL A 255 -0.65 -15.41 -10.58
CA VAL A 255 0.39 -14.37 -10.65
C VAL A 255 -0.26 -13.00 -10.52
N LEU A 256 0.01 -12.32 -9.41
CA LEU A 256 -0.33 -10.92 -9.23
C LEU A 256 0.78 -10.06 -9.85
N THR A 257 0.43 -9.15 -10.75
CA THR A 257 1.39 -8.25 -11.42
C THR A 257 0.77 -6.88 -11.66
N VAL A 258 1.58 -5.83 -11.66
CA VAL A 258 1.09 -4.47 -11.91
C VAL A 258 0.48 -4.27 -13.31
N GLU A 259 0.83 -5.13 -14.27
CA GLU A 259 0.18 -5.19 -15.59
C GLU A 259 0.26 -6.63 -16.13
N ARG A 260 -0.89 -7.26 -16.37
CA ARG A 260 -0.97 -8.59 -16.99
C ARG A 260 -0.89 -8.52 -18.51
N ASN A 261 -0.48 -9.62 -19.11
CA ASN A 261 -0.53 -9.78 -20.56
C ASN A 261 -1.99 -10.09 -20.95
N PRO A 262 -2.68 -9.21 -21.71
CA PRO A 262 -4.11 -9.35 -21.92
C PRO A 262 -4.48 -10.58 -22.78
N TRP A 263 -3.52 -11.12 -23.55
CA TRP A 263 -3.75 -12.24 -24.47
C TRP A 263 -3.22 -13.58 -23.95
N LYS A 264 -2.06 -13.60 -23.31
CA LYS A 264 -1.35 -14.83 -22.91
C LYS A 264 -1.30 -15.05 -21.39
N GLY A 265 -1.77 -14.09 -20.60
CA GLY A 265 -1.72 -14.14 -19.14
C GLY A 265 -2.99 -14.66 -18.50
N SER A 266 -3.39 -15.91 -18.78
CA SER A 266 -4.63 -16.50 -18.24
C SER A 266 -4.59 -16.72 -16.72
N ASN A 267 -3.41 -16.96 -16.16
CA ASN A 267 -3.16 -17.09 -14.71
C ASN A 267 -2.65 -15.78 -14.08
N GLN A 268 -2.68 -14.67 -14.81
CA GLN A 268 -2.16 -13.38 -14.38
C GLN A 268 -3.32 -12.45 -14.02
N HIS A 269 -3.18 -11.73 -12.92
CA HIS A 269 -4.18 -10.80 -12.41
C HIS A 269 -3.52 -9.45 -12.12
N GLY A 270 -4.12 -8.37 -12.64
CA GLY A 270 -3.61 -7.02 -12.43
C GLY A 270 -3.84 -6.57 -10.98
N ILE A 271 -2.78 -6.12 -10.31
CA ILE A 271 -2.85 -5.40 -9.02
C ILE A 271 -2.53 -3.92 -9.24
N PRO A 272 -3.08 -3.00 -8.42
CA PRO A 272 -2.79 -1.58 -8.58
C PRO A 272 -1.28 -1.31 -8.46
N TYR A 273 -0.77 -0.39 -9.29
CA TYR A 273 0.57 0.14 -9.06
C TYR A 273 0.59 0.86 -7.70
N PRO A 274 1.63 0.67 -6.87
CA PRO A 274 1.74 1.37 -5.61
C PRO A 274 1.88 2.88 -5.86
N SER A 275 0.99 3.65 -5.22
CA SER A 275 1.08 5.11 -5.17
C SER A 275 1.92 5.55 -3.96
N TYR A 276 1.90 6.84 -3.63
CA TYR A 276 2.72 7.45 -2.56
C TYR A 276 2.06 7.40 -1.18
N PHE A 277 0.77 7.07 -1.11
CA PHE A 277 -0.04 7.11 0.10
C PHE A 277 -0.22 5.72 0.69
N HIS A 278 0.11 5.57 1.97
CA HIS A 278 0.10 4.33 2.73
C HIS A 278 -0.45 4.59 4.14
N PRO A 279 -1.77 4.76 4.28
CA PRO A 279 -2.39 5.03 5.57
C PRO A 279 -2.30 3.82 6.49
N SER A 280 -2.14 4.08 7.79
CA SER A 280 -2.18 3.10 8.86
C SER A 280 -3.51 3.07 9.60
N THR A 281 -4.38 4.06 9.39
CA THR A 281 -5.68 4.19 10.08
C THR A 281 -6.79 4.62 9.14
N SER A 282 -8.03 4.31 9.52
CA SER A 282 -9.24 4.77 8.82
C SER A 282 -9.35 6.29 8.81
N GLU A 283 -8.86 6.97 9.85
CA GLU A 283 -8.90 8.43 9.94
C GLU A 283 -8.00 9.09 8.90
N GLN A 284 -6.79 8.57 8.70
CA GLN A 284 -5.89 9.07 7.64
C GLN A 284 -6.54 8.90 6.25
N MET A 285 -7.14 7.74 5.99
CA MET A 285 -7.86 7.47 4.75
C MET A 285 -9.02 8.45 4.53
N LEU A 286 -9.91 8.58 5.52
CA LEU A 286 -11.08 9.47 5.44
C LEU A 286 -10.66 10.94 5.31
N THR A 287 -9.59 11.34 5.96
CA THR A 287 -9.08 12.72 5.86
C THR A 287 -8.59 13.00 4.44
N TRP A 288 -7.86 12.06 3.83
CA TRP A 288 -7.46 12.18 2.43
C TRP A 288 -8.67 12.22 1.48
N GLN A 289 -9.63 11.29 1.63
CA GLN A 289 -10.86 11.26 0.82
C GLN A 289 -11.64 12.59 0.89
N ARG A 290 -11.83 13.14 2.09
CA ARG A 290 -12.50 14.44 2.28
C ARG A 290 -11.73 15.59 1.62
N MET A 291 -10.40 15.58 1.70
CA MET A 291 -9.57 16.61 1.08
C MET A 291 -9.69 16.57 -0.45
N VAL A 292 -9.59 15.39 -1.07
CA VAL A 292 -9.74 15.26 -2.54
C VAL A 292 -11.16 15.51 -3.02
N GLN A 293 -12.17 15.22 -2.17
CA GLN A 293 -13.58 15.55 -2.42
C GLN A 293 -13.82 17.06 -2.43
N GLY A 294 -13.22 17.79 -1.48
CA GLY A 294 -13.34 19.26 -1.36
C GLY A 294 -12.38 20.06 -2.24
N SER A 295 -11.55 19.41 -3.07
CA SER A 295 -10.53 20.08 -3.87
C SER A 295 -11.14 20.90 -5.01
N ASN A 296 -10.68 22.15 -5.16
CA ASN A 296 -11.03 22.99 -6.30
C ASN A 296 -10.38 22.45 -7.59
N ARG A 297 -11.16 22.31 -8.66
CA ARG A 297 -10.73 21.74 -9.95
C ARG A 297 -10.90 22.74 -11.09
N PRO A 298 -10.03 23.76 -11.19
CA PRO A 298 -10.16 24.82 -12.20
C PRO A 298 -9.85 24.33 -13.63
N TYR A 299 -9.17 23.19 -13.78
CA TYR A 299 -8.85 22.62 -15.09
C TYR A 299 -9.85 21.52 -15.46
N LEU A 300 -10.33 21.54 -16.70
CA LEU A 300 -11.19 20.48 -17.22
C LEU A 300 -10.40 19.17 -17.28
N PHE A 301 -9.18 19.20 -17.82
CA PHE A 301 -8.37 17.99 -17.94
C PHE A 301 -6.88 18.26 -17.74
N SER A 302 -6.12 17.20 -17.50
CA SER A 302 -4.66 17.26 -17.44
C SER A 302 -4.01 16.10 -18.17
N PHE A 303 -2.78 16.35 -18.59
CA PHE A 303 -1.87 15.30 -19.05
C PHE A 303 -0.50 15.45 -18.38
N ILE A 304 -0.01 14.32 -17.86
CA ILE A 304 1.34 14.21 -17.30
C ILE A 304 2.14 13.23 -18.14
N GLY A 305 3.15 13.74 -18.84
CA GLY A 305 3.93 12.90 -19.73
C GLY A 305 4.81 13.61 -20.74
N ALA A 306 5.54 12.81 -21.50
CA ALA A 306 6.36 13.25 -22.63
C ALA A 306 5.99 12.50 -23.93
N PRO A 307 6.40 13.02 -25.10
CA PRO A 307 6.39 12.31 -26.37
C PRO A 307 7.10 10.95 -26.29
N ARG A 308 6.68 9.98 -27.11
CA ARG A 308 7.34 8.66 -27.20
C ARG A 308 7.53 8.25 -28.66
N LYS A 309 8.79 8.21 -29.11
CA LYS A 309 9.14 7.75 -30.46
C LYS A 309 9.22 6.21 -30.50
N GLY A 310 8.77 5.62 -31.61
CA GLY A 310 9.02 4.21 -31.93
C GLY A 310 8.09 3.18 -31.29
N VAL A 311 7.03 3.61 -30.59
CA VAL A 311 6.05 2.71 -29.98
C VAL A 311 4.65 3.12 -30.47
N GLY A 312 4.04 2.32 -31.36
CA GLY A 312 2.75 2.66 -31.99
C GLY A 312 1.63 2.98 -31.00
N LYS A 313 1.51 2.20 -29.91
CA LYS A 313 0.57 2.43 -28.80
C LYS A 313 0.79 3.72 -28.00
N ALA A 314 1.94 4.38 -28.15
CA ALA A 314 2.26 5.63 -27.47
C ALA A 314 2.12 6.86 -28.39
N ALA A 315 1.73 6.66 -29.66
CA ALA A 315 1.63 7.73 -30.65
C ALA A 315 0.59 8.80 -30.28
N ILE A 316 -0.48 8.42 -29.58
CA ILE A 316 -1.51 9.35 -29.13
C ILE A 316 -0.97 10.42 -28.15
N ARG A 317 0.15 10.17 -27.47
CA ARG A 317 0.70 11.11 -26.49
C ARG A 317 1.10 12.45 -27.12
N ASP A 318 1.58 12.43 -28.36
CA ASP A 318 1.97 13.64 -29.08
C ASP A 318 0.74 14.51 -29.37
N GLU A 319 -0.36 13.86 -29.76
CA GLU A 319 -1.64 14.51 -30.01
C GLU A 319 -2.26 15.08 -28.72
N MET A 320 -2.19 14.35 -27.59
CA MET A 320 -2.63 14.87 -26.29
C MET A 320 -1.83 16.09 -25.84
N ILE A 321 -0.50 16.05 -26.00
CA ILE A 321 0.37 17.17 -25.65
C ILE A 321 -0.01 18.39 -26.50
N LYS A 322 -0.19 18.20 -27.82
CA LYS A 322 -0.61 19.25 -28.74
C LYS A 322 -1.94 19.88 -28.31
N GLN A 323 -3.01 19.09 -28.18
CA GLN A 323 -4.33 19.60 -27.76
C GLN A 323 -4.27 20.31 -26.40
N CYS A 324 -3.47 19.79 -25.47
CA CYS A 324 -3.34 20.39 -24.14
C CYS A 324 -2.59 21.74 -24.18
N MET A 325 -1.57 21.90 -25.03
CA MET A 325 -0.86 23.18 -25.21
C MET A 325 -1.75 24.24 -25.89
N GLU A 326 -2.69 23.81 -26.72
CA GLU A 326 -3.63 24.69 -27.44
C GLU A 326 -4.85 25.08 -26.58
N SER A 327 -4.99 24.50 -25.37
CA SER A 327 -6.16 24.67 -24.50
C SER A 327 -5.82 25.37 -23.19
N THR A 328 -6.57 26.43 -22.85
CA THR A 328 -6.52 27.06 -21.52
C THR A 328 -7.24 26.24 -20.44
N GLN A 329 -8.01 25.23 -20.83
CA GLN A 329 -8.73 24.33 -19.93
C GLN A 329 -7.90 23.10 -19.54
N CYS A 330 -6.74 22.91 -20.17
CA CYS A 330 -5.84 21.80 -19.90
C CYS A 330 -4.67 22.21 -19.00
N ARG A 331 -4.33 21.35 -18.02
CA ARG A 331 -3.10 21.45 -17.26
C ARG A 331 -2.08 20.43 -17.75
N LEU A 332 -1.05 20.92 -18.43
CA LEU A 332 0.07 20.10 -18.91
C LEU A 332 1.21 20.05 -17.89
N LEU A 333 1.64 18.86 -17.50
CA LEU A 333 2.95 18.65 -16.89
C LEU A 333 3.82 17.82 -17.84
N LYS A 334 4.67 18.53 -18.60
CA LYS A 334 5.53 17.92 -19.61
C LYS A 334 6.78 17.29 -18.96
N CYS A 335 7.01 16.01 -19.22
CA CYS A 335 8.06 15.20 -18.60
C CYS A 335 9.28 14.97 -19.50
N ASP A 336 9.68 15.99 -20.26
CA ASP A 336 10.86 15.95 -21.12
C ASP A 336 12.14 16.40 -20.38
N HIS A 337 13.30 16.03 -20.92
CA HIS A 337 14.63 16.55 -20.55
C HIS A 337 14.98 16.56 -19.05
N GLY A 338 14.52 15.55 -18.29
CA GLY A 338 14.84 15.45 -16.87
C GLY A 338 14.10 16.45 -15.99
N ASN A 339 12.94 16.97 -16.43
CA ASN A 339 12.09 17.85 -15.62
C ASN A 339 11.84 17.23 -14.22
N PRO A 340 12.38 17.82 -13.14
CA PRO A 340 12.34 17.21 -11.81
C PRO A 340 10.90 17.15 -11.26
N LYS A 341 9.99 17.98 -11.78
CA LYS A 341 8.59 18.00 -11.35
C LYS A 341 7.86 16.70 -11.66
N CYS A 342 8.25 15.99 -12.72
CA CYS A 342 7.68 14.69 -13.07
C CYS A 342 8.16 13.54 -12.17
N TYR A 343 9.08 13.82 -11.25
CA TYR A 343 9.54 12.91 -10.23
C TYR A 343 9.21 13.43 -8.81
N ASN A 344 8.50 14.56 -8.71
CA ASN A 344 8.07 15.14 -7.45
C ASN A 344 6.61 14.71 -7.18
N PRO A 345 6.35 13.89 -6.13
CA PRO A 345 5.01 13.40 -5.82
C PRO A 345 3.99 14.50 -5.56
N SER A 346 4.38 15.58 -4.86
CA SER A 346 3.50 16.70 -4.54
C SER A 346 3.04 17.44 -5.80
N GLU A 347 3.97 17.72 -6.73
CA GLU A 347 3.64 18.37 -8.02
C GLU A 347 2.70 17.50 -8.87
N ILE A 348 2.96 16.19 -8.95
CA ILE A 348 2.15 15.25 -9.72
C ILE A 348 0.72 15.19 -9.17
N LEU A 349 0.58 14.92 -7.87
CA LEU A 349 -0.73 14.80 -7.24
C LEU A 349 -1.48 16.14 -7.26
N LYS A 350 -0.79 17.28 -7.16
CA LYS A 350 -1.40 18.61 -7.29
C LYS A 350 -2.01 18.83 -8.67
N VAL A 351 -1.30 18.50 -9.74
CA VAL A 351 -1.83 18.59 -11.12
C VAL A 351 -3.12 17.79 -11.27
N MET A 352 -3.14 16.56 -10.76
CA MET A 352 -4.30 15.67 -10.85
C MET A 352 -5.46 16.14 -9.95
N ARG A 353 -5.16 16.62 -8.74
CA ARG A 353 -6.15 17.11 -7.77
C ARG A 353 -6.87 18.38 -8.25
N GLU A 354 -6.21 19.22 -9.02
CA GLU A 354 -6.76 20.45 -9.61
C GLU A 354 -7.48 20.21 -10.96
N SER A 355 -7.58 18.97 -11.43
CA SER A 355 -8.19 18.62 -12.74
C SER A 355 -9.46 17.79 -12.57
N GLN A 356 -10.45 17.97 -13.44
CA GLN A 356 -11.66 17.11 -13.44
C GLN A 356 -11.36 15.72 -14.03
N PHE A 357 -10.66 15.70 -15.16
CA PHE A 357 -10.27 14.50 -15.90
C PHE A 357 -8.75 14.38 -16.04
N CYS A 358 -8.23 13.16 -16.02
CA CYS A 358 -6.80 12.88 -16.16
C CYS A 358 -6.56 11.92 -17.32
N LEU A 359 -5.83 12.37 -18.33
CA LEU A 359 -5.59 11.57 -19.54
C LEU A 359 -4.56 10.48 -19.28
N GLN A 360 -4.99 9.22 -19.34
CA GLN A 360 -4.17 8.02 -19.07
C GLN A 360 -3.89 7.26 -20.36
N ALA A 361 -3.10 7.87 -21.24
CA ALA A 361 -2.58 7.21 -22.44
C ALA A 361 -1.70 6.00 -22.10
N PRO A 362 -1.57 4.99 -22.98
CA PRO A 362 -0.50 4.01 -22.91
C PRO A 362 0.91 4.66 -23.03
N GLY A 363 1.93 3.87 -22.73
CA GLY A 363 3.34 4.25 -22.87
C GLY A 363 4.15 3.05 -23.39
N ASP A 364 5.21 2.69 -22.66
CA ASP A 364 6.00 1.49 -22.96
C ASP A 364 5.17 0.20 -22.78
N SER A 365 4.16 0.26 -21.91
CA SER A 365 3.14 -0.76 -21.65
C SER A 365 1.74 -0.12 -21.65
N PHE A 366 0.67 -0.88 -21.38
CA PHE A 366 -0.70 -0.36 -21.47
C PHE A 366 -1.09 0.52 -20.29
N THR A 367 -0.63 0.18 -19.09
CA THR A 367 -0.97 0.87 -17.84
C THR A 367 0.25 1.52 -17.22
N ARG A 368 -0.01 2.55 -16.40
CA ARG A 368 1.01 3.32 -15.71
C ARG A 368 0.54 3.63 -14.30
N ARG A 369 1.49 3.79 -13.36
CA ARG A 369 1.23 4.30 -11.99
C ARG A 369 0.32 5.53 -11.96
N SER A 370 0.50 6.44 -12.91
CA SER A 370 -0.33 7.64 -13.11
C SER A 370 -1.85 7.37 -13.13
N THR A 371 -2.29 6.18 -13.52
CA THR A 371 -3.72 5.80 -13.46
C THR A 371 -4.21 5.75 -12.01
N PHE A 372 -3.41 5.16 -11.13
CA PHE A 372 -3.73 5.02 -9.71
C PHE A 372 -3.49 6.32 -8.95
N ASP A 373 -2.48 7.11 -9.34
CA ASP A 373 -2.26 8.45 -8.79
C ASP A 373 -3.44 9.39 -9.14
N ALA A 374 -4.05 9.23 -10.31
CA ALA A 374 -5.23 10.01 -10.71
C ALA A 374 -6.45 9.65 -9.85
N ILE A 375 -6.69 8.35 -9.64
CA ILE A 375 -7.76 7.88 -8.75
C ILE A 375 -7.51 8.35 -7.31
N LEU A 376 -6.29 8.21 -6.81
CA LEU A 376 -5.88 8.71 -5.49
C LEU A 376 -6.16 10.21 -5.36
N SER A 377 -6.03 10.98 -6.43
CA SER A 377 -6.28 12.43 -6.45
C SER A 377 -7.74 12.82 -6.73
N GLY A 378 -8.66 11.86 -6.82
CA GLY A 378 -10.07 12.10 -7.18
C GLY A 378 -10.27 12.62 -8.61
N CYS A 379 -9.28 12.41 -9.49
CA CYS A 379 -9.32 12.82 -10.89
C CYS A 379 -9.87 11.67 -11.74
N ILE A 380 -10.90 11.95 -12.55
CA ILE A 380 -11.57 10.91 -13.33
C ILE A 380 -10.63 10.46 -14.46
N PRO A 381 -10.19 9.18 -14.51
CA PRO A 381 -9.30 8.73 -15.55
C PRO A 381 -10.00 8.69 -16.91
N VAL A 382 -9.29 9.16 -17.94
CA VAL A 382 -9.67 9.03 -19.35
C VAL A 382 -8.72 8.00 -19.99
N PHE A 383 -9.26 6.89 -20.42
CA PHE A 383 -8.51 5.78 -21.01
C PHE A 383 -8.59 5.78 -22.53
N PHE A 384 -7.46 5.42 -23.15
CA PHE A 384 -7.33 5.38 -24.61
C PHE A 384 -7.14 3.97 -25.18
N SER A 385 -6.99 3.00 -24.29
CA SER A 385 -7.01 1.59 -24.60
C SER A 385 -7.81 0.86 -23.53
N ARG A 386 -8.62 -0.12 -23.94
CA ARG A 386 -9.32 -1.01 -22.99
C ARG A 386 -8.33 -1.79 -22.12
N HIS A 387 -7.11 -1.98 -22.63
CA HIS A 387 -6.05 -2.69 -21.91
C HIS A 387 -5.36 -1.85 -20.83
N THR A 388 -5.65 -0.56 -20.71
CA THR A 388 -5.11 0.28 -19.63
C THR A 388 -5.80 -0.01 -18.29
N ALA A 389 -7.05 -0.48 -18.28
CA ALA A 389 -7.77 -0.74 -17.03
C ALA A 389 -8.71 -1.94 -17.10
N TYR A 390 -9.63 -1.93 -18.08
CA TYR A 390 -10.78 -2.84 -18.11
C TYR A 390 -10.38 -4.32 -18.24
N THR A 391 -9.32 -4.62 -18.97
CA THR A 391 -8.83 -6.01 -19.09
C THR A 391 -7.78 -6.38 -18.04
N GLN A 392 -7.46 -5.49 -17.11
CA GLN A 392 -6.33 -5.61 -16.18
C GLN A 392 -6.79 -5.82 -14.73
N TYR A 393 -7.68 -4.95 -14.23
CA TYR A 393 -7.94 -4.80 -12.79
C TYR A 393 -9.39 -5.15 -12.38
N ALA A 394 -9.95 -6.21 -12.97
CA ALA A 394 -11.34 -6.61 -12.73
C ALA A 394 -11.68 -6.87 -11.25
N TRP A 395 -10.70 -7.21 -10.41
CA TRP A 395 -10.93 -7.40 -8.97
C TRP A 395 -11.06 -6.09 -8.19
N PHE A 396 -10.53 -5.00 -8.73
CA PHE A 396 -10.39 -3.72 -8.03
C PHE A 396 -11.33 -2.65 -8.55
N LEU A 397 -11.63 -2.68 -9.86
CA LEU A 397 -12.46 -1.68 -10.54
C LEU A 397 -13.90 -2.18 -10.72
N PRO A 398 -14.90 -1.28 -10.74
CA PRO A 398 -16.28 -1.59 -11.12
C PRO A 398 -16.34 -2.24 -12.50
N GLU A 399 -17.32 -3.11 -12.69
CA GLU A 399 -17.58 -3.75 -13.98
C GLU A 399 -18.05 -2.72 -15.02
N GLU A 400 -18.92 -1.79 -14.61
CA GLU A 400 -19.42 -0.71 -15.44
C GLU A 400 -18.41 0.45 -15.53
N ALA A 401 -17.62 0.45 -16.59
CA ALA A 401 -16.55 1.44 -16.82
C ALA A 401 -17.01 2.91 -16.76
N SER A 402 -18.25 3.19 -17.19
CA SER A 402 -18.85 4.53 -17.20
C SER A 402 -19.13 5.09 -15.80
N GLU A 403 -19.10 4.25 -14.76
CA GLU A 403 -19.28 4.69 -13.38
C GLU A 403 -18.06 5.41 -12.82
N TYR A 404 -16.88 5.27 -13.43
CA TYR A 404 -15.63 5.81 -12.87
C TYR A 404 -14.65 6.38 -13.89
N SER A 405 -14.91 6.23 -15.19
CA SER A 405 -13.94 6.60 -16.22
C SER A 405 -14.60 7.01 -17.52
N VAL A 406 -13.81 7.67 -18.37
CA VAL A 406 -14.18 7.97 -19.76
C VAL A 406 -13.28 7.15 -20.67
N TYR A 407 -13.84 6.56 -21.73
CA TYR A 407 -13.06 5.86 -22.75
C TYR A 407 -13.13 6.60 -24.07
N MET A 408 -11.99 6.77 -24.73
CA MET A 408 -11.88 7.30 -26.09
C MET A 408 -10.92 6.41 -26.87
N ASP A 409 -11.34 5.77 -27.95
CA ASP A 409 -10.43 4.94 -28.74
C ASP A 409 -9.24 5.76 -29.24
N GLU A 410 -8.00 5.28 -29.03
CA GLU A 410 -6.79 5.98 -29.46
C GLU A 410 -6.78 6.26 -30.97
N GLN A 411 -7.42 5.40 -31.77
CA GLN A 411 -7.52 5.54 -33.22
C GLN A 411 -8.83 6.24 -33.67
N GLY A 412 -9.72 6.50 -32.72
CA GLY A 412 -11.03 7.10 -32.96
C GLY A 412 -10.97 8.60 -33.26
N ASP A 413 -12.12 9.16 -33.65
CA ASP A 413 -12.23 10.60 -33.88
C ASP A 413 -12.31 11.42 -32.58
N GLU A 414 -12.85 10.81 -31.52
CA GLU A 414 -12.98 11.44 -30.20
C GLU A 414 -11.62 11.83 -29.59
N SER A 415 -10.58 10.99 -29.81
CA SER A 415 -9.23 11.26 -29.31
C SER A 415 -8.56 12.47 -29.96
N LYS A 416 -9.09 12.97 -31.08
CA LYS A 416 -8.62 14.18 -31.77
C LYS A 416 -9.30 15.46 -31.25
N ARG A 417 -10.33 15.33 -30.41
CA ARG A 417 -11.19 16.43 -29.94
C ARG A 417 -11.51 16.26 -28.45
N ILE A 418 -10.49 15.95 -27.65
CA ILE A 418 -10.62 15.53 -26.24
C ILE A 418 -11.42 16.56 -25.42
N GLN A 419 -11.07 17.84 -25.53
CA GLN A 419 -11.77 18.90 -24.81
C GLN A 419 -13.27 18.95 -25.15
N GLU A 420 -13.62 18.86 -26.45
CA GLU A 420 -15.02 18.91 -26.90
C GLU A 420 -15.82 17.74 -26.35
N VAL A 421 -15.22 16.54 -26.32
CA VAL A 421 -15.88 15.34 -25.79
C VAL A 421 -16.08 15.47 -24.28
N LEU A 422 -15.05 15.89 -23.54
CA LEU A 422 -15.14 16.04 -22.08
C LEU A 422 -16.12 17.14 -21.65
N MET A 423 -16.22 18.25 -22.40
CA MET A 423 -17.18 19.32 -22.14
C MET A 423 -18.65 18.90 -22.32
N LYS A 424 -18.92 17.85 -23.10
CA LYS A 424 -20.28 17.34 -23.33
C LYS A 424 -20.77 16.45 -22.20
N ILE A 425 -19.90 16.04 -21.28
CA ILE A 425 -20.27 15.19 -20.16
C ILE A 425 -21.06 16.04 -19.14
N PRO A 426 -22.32 15.68 -18.82
CA PRO A 426 -23.11 16.40 -17.83
C PRO A 426 -22.40 16.51 -16.48
N LYS A 427 -22.56 17.66 -15.82
CA LYS A 427 -21.96 17.90 -14.50
C LYS A 427 -22.33 16.82 -13.47
N GLU A 428 -23.57 16.34 -13.50
CA GLU A 428 -24.06 15.27 -12.63
C GLU A 428 -23.30 13.95 -12.85
N ASP A 429 -22.99 13.61 -14.10
CA ASP A 429 -22.18 12.44 -14.45
C ASP A 429 -20.75 12.59 -13.96
N VAL A 430 -20.18 13.78 -14.09
CA VAL A 430 -18.84 14.11 -13.56
C VAL A 430 -18.80 13.99 -12.03
N GLU A 431 -19.83 14.45 -11.33
CA GLU A 431 -19.92 14.33 -9.87
C GLU A 431 -20.10 12.87 -9.43
N ARG A 432 -20.96 12.10 -10.12
CA ARG A 432 -21.14 10.67 -9.88
C ARG A 432 -19.84 9.90 -10.10
N MET A 433 -19.20 10.07 -11.25
CA MET A 433 -17.92 9.41 -11.56
C MET A 433 -16.86 9.71 -10.50
N ARG A 434 -16.76 10.97 -10.08
CA ARG A 434 -15.80 11.36 -9.05
C ARG A 434 -16.10 10.74 -7.68
N ALA A 435 -17.37 10.64 -7.31
CA ALA A 435 -17.77 9.97 -6.07
C ALA A 435 -17.31 8.50 -6.09
N THR A 436 -17.53 7.79 -7.20
CA THR A 436 -17.03 6.42 -7.40
C THR A 436 -15.50 6.36 -7.32
N VAL A 437 -14.80 7.26 -8.01
CA VAL A 437 -13.32 7.34 -7.98
C VAL A 437 -12.79 7.51 -6.55
N ILE A 438 -13.40 8.38 -5.75
CA ILE A 438 -12.99 8.62 -4.36
C ILE A 438 -13.33 7.42 -3.46
N ASP A 439 -14.49 6.79 -3.65
CA ASP A 439 -14.91 5.61 -2.90
C ASP A 439 -13.97 4.41 -3.14
N MET A 440 -13.40 4.29 -4.34
CA MET A 440 -12.43 3.24 -4.68
C MET A 440 -11.02 3.46 -4.12
N ILE A 441 -10.68 4.62 -3.57
CA ILE A 441 -9.31 4.90 -3.08
C ILE A 441 -8.79 3.82 -2.11
N PRO A 442 -9.54 3.38 -1.09
CA PRO A 442 -9.04 2.40 -0.12
C PRO A 442 -8.60 1.09 -0.76
N ARG A 443 -9.45 0.50 -1.60
CA ARG A 443 -9.19 -0.79 -2.24
C ARG A 443 -8.09 -0.76 -3.30
N LEU A 444 -7.67 0.42 -3.75
CA LEU A 444 -6.55 0.62 -4.69
C LEU A 444 -5.26 1.06 -4.00
N THR A 445 -5.31 1.28 -2.68
CA THR A 445 -4.20 1.75 -1.86
C THR A 445 -3.61 0.59 -1.07
N TYR A 446 -2.29 0.51 -0.96
CA TYR A 446 -1.66 -0.44 -0.05
C TYR A 446 -1.55 0.22 1.32
N ALA A 447 -2.11 -0.38 2.37
CA ALA A 447 -1.97 0.16 3.71
C ALA A 447 -0.52 0.08 4.19
N HIS A 448 -0.20 0.81 5.25
CA HIS A 448 1.09 0.68 5.92
C HIS A 448 1.27 -0.76 6.45
N PRO A 449 2.40 -1.46 6.20
CA PRO A 449 2.61 -2.85 6.64
C PRO A 449 2.41 -3.11 8.13
N ASN A 450 2.67 -2.11 8.96
CA ASN A 450 2.53 -2.20 10.42
C ASN A 450 1.18 -1.66 10.94
N ALA A 451 0.21 -1.40 10.05
CA ALA A 451 -1.12 -0.95 10.47
C ALA A 451 -1.80 -2.03 11.33
N SER A 452 -2.34 -1.64 12.49
CA SER A 452 -3.16 -2.55 13.28
C SER A 452 -4.48 -2.80 12.55
N ASN A 453 -4.93 -4.06 12.54
CA ASN A 453 -6.21 -4.42 11.92
C ASN A 453 -7.41 -3.73 12.57
N THR A 454 -7.31 -3.41 13.86
CA THR A 454 -8.35 -2.65 14.57
C THR A 454 -8.45 -1.21 14.09
N ASP A 455 -7.31 -0.63 13.70
CA ASP A 455 -7.20 0.80 13.43
C ASP A 455 -7.36 1.09 11.93
N LEU A 456 -7.06 0.10 11.07
CA LEU A 456 -7.12 0.25 9.62
C LEU A 456 -8.55 0.55 9.16
N GLY A 457 -9.54 -0.23 9.58
CA GLY A 457 -10.96 0.07 9.38
C GLY A 457 -11.44 0.14 7.91
N PHE A 458 -10.64 -0.32 6.94
CA PHE A 458 -11.00 -0.47 5.53
C PHE A 458 -10.26 -1.66 4.91
N GLU A 459 -10.72 -2.12 3.74
CA GLU A 459 -10.05 -3.15 2.93
C GLU A 459 -9.10 -2.48 1.93
N ASP A 460 -7.82 -2.85 2.01
CA ASP A 460 -6.77 -2.32 1.14
C ASP A 460 -6.56 -3.20 -0.11
N ALA A 461 -5.59 -2.84 -0.95
CA ALA A 461 -5.29 -3.60 -2.17
C ALA A 461 -4.88 -5.07 -1.92
N VAL A 462 -4.27 -5.38 -0.77
CA VAL A 462 -3.89 -6.74 -0.38
C VAL A 462 -5.13 -7.51 0.07
N ASP A 463 -6.01 -6.90 0.87
CA ASP A 463 -7.27 -7.51 1.28
C ASP A 463 -8.11 -7.93 0.06
N VAL A 464 -8.29 -7.03 -0.90
CA VAL A 464 -9.04 -7.31 -2.14
C VAL A 464 -8.39 -8.43 -2.95
N ALA A 465 -7.06 -8.40 -3.10
CA ALA A 465 -6.33 -9.44 -3.82
C ALA A 465 -6.50 -10.82 -3.17
N LEU A 466 -6.35 -10.91 -1.85
CA LEU A 466 -6.46 -12.18 -1.12
C LEU A 466 -7.89 -12.75 -1.17
N GLN A 467 -8.91 -11.91 -1.02
CA GLN A 467 -10.31 -12.34 -1.13
C GLN A 467 -10.66 -12.80 -2.55
N ALA A 468 -10.15 -12.12 -3.58
CA ALA A 468 -10.36 -12.53 -4.96
C ALA A 468 -9.60 -13.83 -5.30
N LEU A 469 -8.37 -13.97 -4.81
CA LEU A 469 -7.58 -15.19 -4.94
C LEU A 469 -8.24 -16.38 -4.25
N ALA A 470 -8.72 -16.24 -3.01
CA ALA A 470 -9.38 -17.34 -2.32
C ALA A 470 -10.62 -17.86 -3.07
N ARG A 471 -11.43 -16.95 -3.62
CA ARG A 471 -12.57 -17.30 -4.49
C ARG A 471 -12.12 -17.97 -5.78
N HIS A 472 -11.09 -17.41 -6.44
CA HIS A 472 -10.55 -17.97 -7.68
C HIS A 472 -9.99 -19.39 -7.46
N VAL A 473 -9.16 -19.58 -6.44
CA VAL A 473 -8.53 -20.84 -6.06
C VAL A 473 -9.59 -21.87 -5.65
N GLY A 474 -10.59 -21.46 -4.85
CA GLY A 474 -11.72 -22.31 -4.50
C GLY A 474 -12.44 -22.87 -5.73
N ASN A 475 -12.63 -22.07 -6.77
CA ASN A 475 -13.30 -22.49 -8.01
C ASN A 475 -12.47 -23.41 -8.93
N ILE A 476 -11.14 -23.47 -8.77
CA ILE A 476 -10.25 -24.28 -9.63
C ILE A 476 -9.76 -25.58 -8.95
N ILE A 477 -9.90 -25.67 -7.62
CA ILE A 477 -9.54 -26.84 -6.82
C ILE A 477 -10.74 -27.73 -6.52
N LEU A 478 -11.93 -27.14 -6.31
CA LEU A 478 -13.21 -27.86 -6.28
C LEU A 478 -13.58 -28.32 -7.69
#